data_AF-A0A8J3CL91-F1
#
_entry.id   AF-A0A8J3CL91-F1
#
_cell.length_a   1.000
_cell.length_b   1.000
_cell.length_c   1.000
_cell.angle_alpha   90.00
_cell.angle_beta   90.00
_cell.angle_gamma   90.00
#
_symmetry.space_group_name_H-M   'P 1'
#
loop_
_entity.id
_entity.type
_entity.pdbx_description
1 polymer ?
#
loop_
_entity_poly.entity_id
_entity_poly.type
_entity_poly.pdbx_seq_one_letter_code
_entity_poly.pdbx_strand_id
1 'polypeptide(L)'
;MSKTEHLPKVFLFSMTFWMLLQLRRLIAVPLIQNVLVHQDADAWLYPAIIDVVVAVATLPLIWFLWQRPLPAVWLACWTYFVVSIFDHGGAITATLFSGTPSVFQRMFDMPASDSLSARIQGLLMGPGVQSLIDIVFIVWLLRRTIREGFGIKLSA
;
A
#
# COMPACT_ATOMS: atom_id res chain seq x y z
N MET A 1 -36.89 5.99 7.99
CA MET A 1 -35.51 6.42 8.31
C MET A 1 -34.59 5.22 8.16
N SER A 2 -33.55 5.36 7.34
CA SER A 2 -32.73 4.29 6.80
C SER A 2 -31.95 3.55 7.88
N LYS A 3 -31.97 2.22 7.84
CA LYS A 3 -30.93 1.39 8.44
C LYS A 3 -29.62 1.65 7.68
N THR A 4 -28.96 2.78 7.96
CA THR A 4 -27.52 2.86 7.80
C THR A 4 -26.95 2.02 8.92
N GLU A 5 -26.96 0.70 8.68
CA GLU A 5 -26.36 -0.29 9.55
C GLU A 5 -24.97 0.21 9.93
N HIS A 6 -24.70 0.32 11.23
CA HIS A 6 -23.40 0.68 11.72
C HIS A 6 -22.38 -0.25 11.05
N LEU A 7 -21.53 0.33 10.20
CA LEU A 7 -20.39 -0.38 9.64
C LEU A 7 -19.69 -1.10 10.79
N PRO A 8 -19.34 -2.38 10.64
CA PRO A 8 -18.72 -3.13 11.71
C PRO A 8 -17.50 -2.34 12.19
N LYS A 9 -17.45 -1.94 13.47
CA LYS A 9 -16.33 -1.15 14.01
C LYS A 9 -14.97 -1.81 13.75
N VAL A 10 -14.97 -3.14 13.75
CA VAL A 10 -13.83 -3.98 13.38
C VAL A 10 -13.37 -3.69 11.94
N PHE A 11 -14.30 -3.54 10.99
CA PHE A 11 -14.00 -3.15 9.62
C PHE A 11 -13.30 -1.80 9.54
N LEU A 12 -13.89 -0.76 10.13
CA LEU A 12 -13.32 0.58 10.11
C LEU A 12 -11.92 0.61 10.76
N PHE A 13 -11.75 -0.09 11.88
CA PHE A 13 -10.47 -0.16 12.57
C PHE A 13 -9.41 -0.89 11.72
N SER A 14 -9.73 -2.04 11.15
CA SER A 14 -8.80 -2.79 10.29
C SER A 14 -8.40 -2.01 9.05
N MET A 15 -9.36 -1.32 8.40
CA MET A 15 -9.09 -0.47 7.26
C MET A 15 -8.19 0.71 7.63
N THR A 16 -8.47 1.36 8.76
CA THR A 16 -7.65 2.47 9.27
C THR A 16 -6.24 2.00 9.59
N PHE A 17 -6.10 0.85 10.26
CA PHE A 17 -4.80 0.27 10.58
C PHE A 17 -4.00 -0.04 9.31
N TRP A 18 -4.62 -0.71 8.33
CA TRP A 18 -3.98 -0.99 7.04
C TRP A 18 -3.55 0.29 6.32
N MET A 19 -4.39 1.33 6.31
CA MET A 19 -4.07 2.64 5.74
C MET A 19 -2.88 3.30 6.46
N LEU A 20 -2.83 3.25 7.80
CA LEU A 20 -1.70 3.81 8.56
C LEU A 20 -0.36 3.14 8.22
N LEU A 21 -0.36 1.85 7.86
CA LEU A 21 0.87 1.16 7.44
C LEU A 21 1.47 1.76 6.15
N GLN A 22 0.64 2.41 5.32
CA GLN A 22 1.06 3.07 4.07
C GLN A 22 1.89 4.33 4.32
N LEU A 23 1.87 4.92 5.53
CA LEU A 23 2.69 6.08 5.85
C LEU A 23 4.21 5.81 5.73
N ARG A 24 4.62 4.54 5.85
CA ARG A 24 6.02 4.13 5.66
C ARG A 24 6.53 4.41 4.24
N ARG A 25 5.64 4.54 3.26
CA ARG A 25 5.95 4.88 1.86
C ARG A 25 6.56 6.27 1.69
N LEU A 26 6.54 7.14 2.71
CA LEU A 26 7.29 8.40 2.68
C LEU A 26 8.81 8.21 2.53
N ILE A 27 9.33 6.99 2.74
CA ILE A 27 10.71 6.65 2.36
C ILE A 27 10.98 6.80 0.86
N ALA A 28 9.94 6.90 0.03
CA ALA A 28 10.08 7.18 -1.40
C ALA A 28 10.57 8.62 -1.69
N VAL A 29 10.47 9.57 -0.74
CA VAL A 29 10.99 10.94 -0.93
C VAL A 29 12.50 10.95 -1.21
N PRO A 30 13.37 10.35 -0.38
CA PRO A 30 14.79 10.25 -0.71
C PRO A 30 15.07 9.38 -1.95
N LEU A 31 14.19 8.43 -2.29
CA LEU A 31 14.32 7.64 -3.53
C LEU A 31 14.14 8.52 -4.78
N ILE A 32 13.12 9.40 -4.78
CA ILE A 32 12.92 10.37 -5.86
C ILE A 32 14.17 11.24 -6.01
N GLN A 33 14.72 11.75 -4.91
CA GLN A 33 15.94 12.56 -4.94
C GLN A 33 17.11 11.80 -5.57
N ASN A 34 17.32 10.54 -5.18
CA ASN A 34 18.37 9.69 -5.74
C ASN A 34 18.20 9.48 -7.26
N VAL A 35 16.98 9.23 -7.73
CA VAL A 35 16.71 9.07 -9.18
C VAL A 35 17.00 10.36 -9.93
N LEU A 36 16.60 11.52 -9.38
CA LEU A 36 16.84 12.83 -10.00
C LEU A 36 18.32 13.20 -10.11
N VAL A 37 19.19 12.65 -9.25
CA VAL A 37 20.66 12.81 -9.34
C VAL A 37 21.35 11.63 -10.04
N HIS A 38 20.59 10.78 -10.72
CA HIS A 38 21.06 9.59 -11.46
C HIS A 38 21.80 8.56 -10.60
N GLN A 39 21.49 8.49 -9.30
CA GLN A 39 22.05 7.50 -8.38
C GLN A 39 21.28 6.17 -8.43
N ASP A 40 19.96 6.23 -8.56
CA ASP A 40 19.09 5.06 -8.71
C ASP A 40 18.42 5.08 -10.09
N ALA A 41 18.00 3.92 -10.60
CA ALA A 41 17.46 3.80 -11.96
C ALA A 41 16.11 4.53 -12.15
N ASP A 42 15.92 5.14 -13.33
CA ASP A 42 14.71 5.91 -13.70
C ASP A 42 13.40 5.12 -13.55
N ALA A 43 13.46 3.78 -13.69
CA ALA A 43 12.31 2.90 -13.49
C ALA A 43 11.66 3.03 -12.10
N TRP A 44 12.39 3.55 -11.11
CA TRP A 44 11.89 3.78 -9.76
C TRP A 44 11.10 5.08 -9.59
N LEU A 45 11.18 6.02 -10.55
CA LEU A 45 10.58 7.34 -10.38
C LEU A 45 9.06 7.28 -10.28
N TYR A 46 8.42 6.53 -11.19
CA TYR A 46 6.97 6.42 -11.22
C TYR A 46 6.41 5.75 -9.94
N PRO A 47 6.89 4.56 -9.51
CA PRO A 47 6.45 3.98 -8.24
C PRO A 47 6.70 4.90 -7.04
N ALA A 48 7.87 5.55 -6.97
CA ALA A 48 8.20 6.43 -5.85
C ALA A 48 7.26 7.65 -5.73
N ILE A 49 6.80 8.21 -6.86
CA ILE A 49 5.80 9.29 -6.84
C ILE A 49 4.46 8.79 -6.31
N ILE A 50 4.01 7.62 -6.77
CA ILE A 50 2.74 7.05 -6.32
C ILE A 50 2.80 6.70 -4.82
N ASP A 51 3.91 6.17 -4.34
CA ASP A 51 4.18 5.94 -2.92
C ASP A 51 3.94 7.20 -2.07
N VAL A 52 4.48 8.35 -2.49
CA VAL A 52 4.30 9.62 -1.78
C VAL A 52 2.83 10.06 -1.83
N VAL A 53 2.17 9.96 -2.99
CA VAL A 53 0.75 10.31 -3.14
C VAL A 53 -0.12 9.45 -2.20
N VAL A 54 0.11 8.14 -2.19
CA VAL A 54 -0.60 7.20 -1.30
C VAL A 54 -0.33 7.56 0.17
N ALA A 55 0.92 7.79 0.55
CA ALA A 55 1.24 8.16 1.94
C ALA A 55 0.53 9.45 2.37
N VAL A 56 0.58 10.50 1.55
CA VAL A 56 -0.03 11.80 1.87
C VAL A 56 -1.56 11.72 1.89
N ALA A 57 -2.18 10.98 0.96
CA ALA A 57 -3.63 10.80 0.91
C ALA A 57 -4.19 9.98 2.09
N THR A 58 -3.33 9.24 2.79
CA THR A 58 -3.71 8.37 3.92
C THR A 58 -4.47 9.11 5.02
N LEU A 59 -3.89 10.19 5.55
CA LEU A 59 -4.45 10.89 6.71
C LEU A 59 -5.80 11.57 6.41
N PRO A 60 -5.95 12.32 5.29
CA PRO A 60 -7.25 12.89 4.91
C PRO A 60 -8.33 11.81 4.72
N LEU A 61 -8.00 10.71 4.05
CA LEU A 61 -8.96 9.63 3.80
C LEU A 61 -9.40 8.94 5.09
N ILE A 62 -8.49 8.66 6.03
CA ILE A 62 -8.86 8.15 7.36
C ILE A 62 -9.81 9.14 8.04
N TRP A 63 -9.47 10.42 8.06
CA TRP A 63 -10.31 11.43 8.70
C TRP A 63 -11.72 11.46 8.10
N PHE A 64 -11.85 11.50 6.76
CA PHE A 64 -13.14 11.45 6.09
C PHE A 64 -13.91 10.15 6.34
N LEU A 65 -13.22 9.00 6.37
CA LEU A 65 -13.83 7.70 6.62
C LEU A 65 -14.54 7.65 7.98
N TRP A 66 -13.93 8.23 9.02
CA TRP A 66 -14.50 8.25 10.36
C TRP A 66 -15.56 9.35 10.57
N GLN A 67 -15.38 10.52 9.95
CA GLN A 67 -16.26 11.66 10.19
C GLN A 67 -17.47 11.72 9.26
N ARG A 68 -17.30 11.27 8.00
CA ARG A 68 -18.29 11.42 6.93
C ARG A 68 -18.22 10.21 5.98
N PRO A 69 -18.71 9.03 6.37
CA PRO A 69 -18.67 7.80 5.55
C PRO A 69 -19.69 7.84 4.37
N LEU A 70 -19.60 8.88 3.54
CA LEU A 70 -20.41 9.08 2.36
C LEU A 70 -19.99 8.10 1.25
N PRO A 71 -20.88 7.73 0.30
CA PRO A 71 -20.53 6.84 -0.81
C PRO A 71 -19.29 7.31 -1.60
N ALA A 72 -19.10 8.62 -1.76
CA ALA A 72 -17.93 9.19 -2.42
C ALA A 72 -16.61 8.94 -1.66
N VAL A 73 -16.64 8.94 -0.33
CA VAL A 73 -15.47 8.63 0.51
C VAL A 73 -15.13 7.15 0.39
N TRP A 74 -16.14 6.27 0.36
CA TRP A 74 -15.95 4.85 0.11
C TRP A 74 -15.31 4.57 -1.25
N LEU A 75 -15.81 5.24 -2.30
CA LEU A 75 -15.22 5.14 -3.64
C LEU A 75 -13.77 5.62 -3.63
N ALA A 76 -13.48 6.76 -3.00
CA ALA A 76 -12.12 7.28 -2.88
C ALA A 76 -11.19 6.31 -2.13
N CYS A 77 -11.65 5.71 -1.03
CA CYS A 77 -10.90 4.69 -0.30
C CYS A 77 -10.68 3.41 -1.13
N TRP A 78 -11.64 3.02 -1.97
CA TRP A 78 -11.49 1.89 -2.88
C TRP A 78 -10.47 2.19 -3.99
N THR A 79 -10.54 3.37 -4.61
CA THR A 79 -9.56 3.82 -5.59
C THR A 79 -8.16 3.89 -4.97
N TYR A 80 -8.04 4.43 -3.76
CA TYR A 80 -6.81 4.45 -2.99
C TYR A 80 -6.25 3.04 -2.77
N PHE A 81 -7.11 2.10 -2.38
CA PHE A 81 -6.73 0.71 -2.16
C PHE A 81 -6.18 0.04 -3.42
N VAL A 82 -6.87 0.23 -4.55
CA VAL A 82 -6.46 -0.29 -5.86
C VAL A 82 -5.12 0.32 -6.28
N VAL A 83 -4.97 1.65 -6.22
CA VAL A 83 -3.72 2.34 -6.58
C VAL A 83 -2.56 1.84 -5.72
N SER A 84 -2.77 1.70 -4.41
CA SER A 84 -1.77 1.17 -3.47
C SER A 84 -1.25 -0.22 -3.86
N ILE A 85 -2.14 -1.12 -4.28
CA ILE A 85 -1.75 -2.48 -4.71
C ILE A 85 -1.01 -2.46 -6.05
N PHE A 86 -1.54 -1.70 -7.03
CA PHE A 86 -0.92 -1.61 -8.36
C PHE A 86 0.49 -1.04 -8.27
N ASP A 87 0.70 -0.07 -7.39
CA ASP A 87 2.01 0.52 -7.15
C ASP A 87 3.05 -0.49 -6.64
N HIS A 88 2.66 -1.39 -5.73
CA HIS A 88 3.57 -2.47 -5.33
C HIS A 88 3.98 -3.38 -6.49
N GLY A 89 3.06 -3.65 -7.42
CA GLY A 89 3.37 -4.36 -8.66
C GLY A 89 4.42 -3.61 -9.50
N GLY A 90 4.30 -2.29 -9.57
CA GLY A 90 5.29 -1.40 -10.19
C GLY A 90 6.65 -1.47 -9.50
N ALA A 91 6.71 -1.37 -8.17
CA ALA A 91 7.94 -1.45 -7.38
C ALA A 91 8.61 -2.84 -7.44
N ILE A 92 7.83 -3.92 -7.46
CA ILE A 92 8.33 -5.29 -7.68
C ILE A 92 8.97 -5.38 -9.07
N THR A 93 8.29 -4.87 -10.09
CA THR A 93 8.80 -4.84 -11.46
C THR A 93 10.09 -4.03 -11.55
N ALA A 94 10.13 -2.83 -10.96
CA ALA A 94 11.33 -1.99 -10.91
C ALA A 94 12.50 -2.71 -10.22
N THR A 95 12.26 -3.39 -9.09
CA THR A 95 13.29 -4.20 -8.42
C THR A 95 13.81 -5.33 -9.30
N LEU A 96 12.91 -6.05 -9.97
CA LEU A 96 13.26 -7.21 -10.78
C LEU A 96 14.11 -6.83 -12.00
N PHE A 97 13.79 -5.72 -12.67
CA PHE A 97 14.47 -5.31 -13.90
C PHE A 97 15.65 -4.38 -13.65
N SER A 98 15.52 -3.42 -12.72
CA SER A 98 16.50 -2.36 -12.49
C SER A 98 17.29 -2.51 -11.19
N GLY A 99 16.99 -3.54 -10.38
CA GLY A 99 17.65 -3.78 -9.12
C GLY A 99 17.10 -2.92 -7.97
N THR A 100 17.61 -3.21 -6.77
CA THR A 100 17.18 -2.58 -5.52
C THR A 100 17.78 -1.18 -5.37
N PRO A 101 17.00 -0.14 -5.05
CA PRO A 101 17.52 1.22 -4.93
C PRO A 101 18.40 1.37 -3.68
N SER A 102 19.35 2.29 -3.76
CA SER A 102 20.33 2.55 -2.71
C SER A 102 19.69 3.01 -1.40
N VAL A 103 18.49 3.60 -1.41
CA VAL A 103 17.72 3.89 -0.19
C VAL A 103 17.44 2.61 0.60
N PHE A 104 16.96 1.56 -0.05
CA PHE A 104 16.71 0.29 0.63
C PHE A 104 18.01 -0.39 1.02
N GLN A 105 19.04 -0.34 0.16
CA GLN A 105 20.35 -0.91 0.50
C GLN A 105 20.91 -0.31 1.81
N ARG A 106 20.82 1.01 1.98
CA ARG A 106 21.23 1.70 3.21
C ARG A 106 20.34 1.36 4.41
N MET A 107 19.02 1.26 4.19
CA MET A 107 18.07 0.98 5.27
C MET A 107 18.24 -0.43 5.85
N PHE A 108 18.56 -1.41 5.00
CA PHE A 108 18.60 -2.83 5.37
C PHE A 108 20.00 -3.45 5.31
N ASP A 109 21.04 -2.62 5.19
CA ASP A 109 22.45 -3.02 5.10
C ASP A 109 22.67 -4.13 4.03
N MET A 110 22.11 -3.90 2.84
CA MET A 110 22.15 -4.90 1.75
C MET A 110 23.40 -4.73 0.89
N PRO A 111 23.92 -5.85 0.33
CA PRO A 111 24.96 -5.78 -0.69
C PRO A 111 24.46 -5.09 -1.96
N ALA A 112 25.41 -4.65 -2.81
CA ALA A 112 25.09 -3.96 -4.06
C ALA A 112 24.13 -4.78 -4.96
N SER A 113 23.28 -4.06 -5.70
CA SER A 113 22.08 -4.54 -6.42
C SER A 113 22.31 -5.55 -7.55
N ASP A 114 23.56 -5.86 -7.88
CA ASP A 114 23.91 -6.64 -9.08
C ASP A 114 23.79 -8.16 -8.85
N SER A 115 23.66 -8.60 -7.58
CA SER A 115 23.46 -10.01 -7.25
C SER A 115 21.98 -10.40 -7.18
N LEU A 116 21.66 -11.64 -7.57
CA LEU A 116 20.30 -12.20 -7.42
C LEU A 116 19.84 -12.19 -5.95
N SER A 117 20.76 -12.43 -5.01
CA SER A 117 20.47 -12.35 -3.57
C SER A 117 20.08 -10.94 -3.15
N ALA A 118 20.76 -9.89 -3.63
CA ALA A 118 20.39 -8.50 -3.33
C ALA A 118 19.01 -8.13 -3.91
N ARG A 119 18.65 -8.66 -5.08
CA ARG A 119 17.31 -8.47 -5.67
C ARG A 119 16.22 -9.18 -4.87
N ILE A 120 16.45 -10.42 -4.45
CA ILE A 120 15.51 -11.17 -3.61
C ILE A 120 15.34 -10.47 -2.26
N GLN A 121 16.44 -10.05 -1.62
CA GLN A 121 16.39 -9.34 -0.35
C GLN A 121 15.68 -7.99 -0.49
N GLY A 122 15.96 -7.24 -1.56
CA GLY A 122 15.30 -5.97 -1.86
C GLY A 122 13.80 -6.12 -2.11
N LEU A 123 13.38 -7.18 -2.81
CA LEU A 123 11.97 -7.52 -2.97
C LEU A 123 11.32 -7.80 -1.62
N LEU A 124 11.92 -8.65 -0.79
CA LEU A 124 11.36 -9.02 0.51
C LEU A 124 11.26 -7.83 1.46
N MET A 125 12.34 -7.05 1.58
CA MET A 125 12.43 -5.95 2.54
C MET A 125 11.70 -4.67 2.07
N GLY A 126 11.59 -4.45 0.76
CA GLY A 126 10.87 -3.34 0.17
C GLY A 126 9.40 -3.68 -0.12
N PRO A 127 9.01 -3.84 -1.40
CA PRO A 127 7.60 -3.96 -1.77
C PRO A 127 6.93 -5.29 -1.39
N GLY A 128 7.71 -6.34 -1.10
CA GLY A 128 7.22 -7.70 -0.86
C GLY A 128 6.46 -7.86 0.46
N VAL A 129 7.01 -7.37 1.58
CA VAL A 129 6.30 -7.40 2.87
C VAL A 129 4.98 -6.64 2.79
N GLN A 130 4.98 -5.47 2.14
CA GLN A 130 3.75 -4.68 2.03
C GLN A 130 2.74 -5.33 1.08
N SER A 131 3.18 -5.95 -0.02
CA SER A 131 2.31 -6.77 -0.89
C SER A 131 1.68 -7.94 -0.13
N LEU A 132 2.43 -8.59 0.76
CA LEU A 132 1.90 -9.66 1.61
C LEU A 132 0.83 -9.13 2.58
N ILE A 133 1.06 -7.96 3.19
CA ILE A 133 0.07 -7.29 4.04
C ILE A 133 -1.21 -7.01 3.26
N ASP A 134 -1.09 -6.54 2.01
CA ASP A 134 -2.24 -6.28 1.14
C ASP A 134 -3.02 -7.56 0.84
N ILE A 135 -2.34 -8.67 0.50
CA ILE A 135 -2.97 -9.97 0.27
C ILE A 135 -3.71 -10.44 1.53
N VAL A 136 -3.07 -10.38 2.69
CA VAL A 136 -3.69 -10.77 3.97
C VAL A 136 -4.92 -9.92 4.24
N PHE A 137 -4.86 -8.62 3.95
CA PHE A 137 -6.00 -7.72 4.11
C PHE A 137 -7.14 -8.05 3.14
N ILE A 138 -6.85 -8.34 1.86
CA ILE A 138 -7.85 -8.80 0.88
C ILE A 138 -8.53 -10.08 1.35
N VAL A 139 -7.75 -11.10 1.75
CA VAL A 139 -8.29 -12.37 2.25
C VAL A 139 -9.16 -12.15 3.49
N TRP A 140 -8.74 -11.23 4.36
CA TRP A 140 -9.52 -10.85 5.53
C TRP A 140 -10.84 -10.16 5.16
N LEU A 141 -10.85 -9.25 4.18
CA LEU A 141 -12.06 -8.61 3.66
C LEU A 141 -13.06 -9.61 3.08
N LEU A 142 -12.56 -10.70 2.50
CA LEU A 142 -13.38 -11.77 1.94
C LEU A 142 -14.03 -12.68 2.99
N ARG A 143 -13.66 -12.56 4.28
CA ARG A 143 -14.24 -13.38 5.36
C ARG A 143 -15.75 -13.14 5.47
N ARG A 144 -16.47 -14.24 5.67
CA ARG A 144 -17.93 -14.27 5.84
C ARG A 144 -18.44 -13.26 6.86
N THR A 145 -17.83 -13.21 8.04
CA THR A 145 -18.22 -12.29 9.13
C THR A 145 -18.16 -10.81 8.72
N ILE A 146 -17.19 -10.44 7.88
CA ILE A 146 -17.07 -9.08 7.36
C ILE A 146 -18.18 -8.83 6.35
N ARG A 147 -18.38 -9.74 5.40
CA ARG A 147 -19.42 -9.64 4.35
C ARG A 147 -20.84 -9.59 4.92
N GLU A 148 -21.13 -10.42 5.92
CA GLU A 148 -22.41 -10.41 6.64
C GLU A 148 -22.63 -9.09 7.39
N GLY A 149 -21.55 -8.48 7.90
CA GLY A 149 -21.58 -7.14 8.49
C GLY A 149 -21.94 -6.01 7.51
N PHE A 150 -21.94 -6.28 6.20
CA PHE A 150 -22.45 -5.40 5.14
C PHE A 150 -23.81 -5.86 4.59
N GLY A 151 -24.50 -6.79 5.26
CA GLY A 151 -25.79 -7.31 4.82
C GLY A 151 -25.72 -8.24 3.59
N ILE A 152 -24.51 -8.64 3.15
CA ILE A 152 -24.33 -9.58 2.04
C ILE A 152 -24.60 -10.99 2.58
N LYS A 153 -25.82 -11.49 2.36
CA LYS A 153 -26.19 -12.87 2.70
C LYS A 153 -25.51 -13.83 1.72
N LEU A 154 -24.66 -14.70 2.25
CA LEU A 154 -24.14 -15.84 1.51
C LEU A 154 -25.14 -16.99 1.65
N SER A 155 -25.76 -17.39 0.54
CA SER A 155 -26.47 -18.68 0.48
C SER A 155 -25.46 -19.80 0.70
N ALA A 156 -25.79 -20.71 1.64
CA ALA A 156 -24.97 -21.85 2.00
C ALA A 156 -24.72 -22.80 0.81
#